data_AF-A0A3D0LZU5-F1
#
_entry.id   AF-A0A3D0LZU5-F1
#
_cell.length_a   1.000
_cell.length_b   1.000
_cell.length_c   1.000
_cell.angle_alpha   90.00
_cell.angle_beta   90.00
_cell.angle_gamma   90.00
#
_symmetry.space_group_name_H-M   'P 1'
#
loop_
_entity.id
_entity.type
_entity.pdbx_description
1 polymer ?
#
loop_
_entity_poly.entity_id
_entity_poly.type
_entity_poly.pdbx_seq_one_letter_code
_entity_poly.pdbx_strand_id
1 'polypeptide(L)'
;MKNARLNLRISSGDLEKIRHKAKQANKTLTDYVTTACLGKEIMVIPDLAEVLKQQKALGRNLNQLVTLANMGRVNVVYLDETIGELTAINQSLQEILQRRRW
;
A
#
# COMPACT_ATOMS: atom_id res chain seq x y z
N MET A 1 14.94 19.36 -8.34
CA MET A 1 16.11 18.84 -7.58
C MET A 1 16.10 19.45 -6.19
N LYS A 2 16.56 18.70 -5.17
CA LYS A 2 16.73 19.23 -3.81
C LYS A 2 18.09 19.96 -3.75
N ASN A 3 18.08 21.27 -3.49
CA ASN A 3 19.28 22.13 -3.66
C ASN A 3 19.81 22.71 -2.32
N ALA A 4 19.09 22.51 -1.21
CA ALA A 4 19.45 23.00 0.12
C ALA A 4 19.90 21.83 1.03
N ARG A 5 20.85 22.10 1.94
CA ARG A 5 21.36 21.12 2.92
C ARG A 5 20.97 21.54 4.33
N LEU A 6 20.59 20.57 5.15
CA LEU A 6 20.34 20.72 6.58
C LEU A 6 21.41 19.93 7.34
N ASN A 7 22.24 20.62 8.14
CA ASN A 7 23.26 20.00 8.97
C ASN A 7 22.75 19.91 10.42
N LEU A 8 22.77 18.72 11.02
CA LEU A 8 22.29 18.45 12.38
C LEU A 8 23.35 17.67 13.15
N ARG A 9 23.60 18.07 14.40
CA ARG A 9 24.41 17.28 15.34
C ARG A 9 23.47 16.39 16.16
N ILE A 10 23.68 15.08 16.09
CA ILE A 10 22.84 14.08 16.73
C ILE A 10 23.72 13.00 17.34
N SER A 11 23.25 12.36 18.42
CA SER A 11 23.91 11.20 18.99
C SER A 11 23.85 10.01 18.01
N SER A 12 24.85 9.12 18.04
CA SER A 12 24.83 7.91 17.20
C SER A 12 23.61 7.04 17.48
N GLY A 13 23.19 6.94 18.74
CA GLY A 13 22.03 6.15 19.14
C GLY A 13 20.72 6.69 18.57
N ASP A 14 20.54 8.02 18.55
CA ASP A 14 19.33 8.60 17.98
C ASP A 14 19.34 8.57 16.45
N LEU A 15 20.52 8.70 15.82
CA LEU A 15 20.64 8.50 14.37
C LEU A 15 20.20 7.09 13.95
N GLU A 16 20.61 6.05 14.68
CA GLU A 16 20.19 4.67 14.38
C GLU A 16 18.68 4.47 14.59
N LYS A 17 18.08 5.04 15.63
CA LYS A 17 16.62 5.01 15.81
C LYS A 17 15.90 5.66 14.63
N ILE A 18 16.38 6.80 14.14
CA ILE A 18 15.77 7.47 12.98
C ILE A 18 15.95 6.62 11.71
N ARG A 19 17.13 6.01 11.50
CA ARG A 19 17.35 5.09 10.37
C ARG A 19 16.39 3.91 10.41
N HIS A 20 16.18 3.32 11.58
CA HIS A 20 15.26 2.21 11.75
C HIS A 20 13.82 2.61 11.40
N LYS A 21 13.36 3.76 11.91
CA LYS A 21 12.03 4.29 11.58
C LYS A 21 11.87 4.61 10.09
N ALA A 22 12.90 5.18 9.46
CA ALA A 22 12.91 5.44 8.02
C ALA A 22 12.80 4.14 7.20
N LYS A 23 13.53 3.09 7.61
CA LYS A 23 13.47 1.76 6.98
C LYS A 23 12.08 1.13 7.13
N GLN A 24 11.49 1.18 8.33
CA GLN A 24 10.11 0.70 8.55
C GLN A 24 9.09 1.43 7.69
N ALA A 25 9.28 2.73 7.47
CA ALA A 25 8.44 3.52 6.59
C ALA A 25 8.73 3.34 5.09
N ASN A 26 9.70 2.50 4.72
CA ASN A 26 10.20 2.36 3.35
C ASN A 26 10.60 3.70 2.71
N LYS A 27 11.20 4.59 3.49
CA LYS A 27 11.66 5.93 3.08
C LYS A 27 13.18 6.04 3.23
N THR A 28 13.80 6.86 2.39
CA THR A 28 15.18 7.28 2.63
C THR A 28 15.26 8.11 3.91
N LEU A 29 16.43 8.15 4.57
CA LEU A 29 16.61 8.96 5.78
C LEU A 29 16.21 10.43 5.56
N THR A 30 16.67 11.01 4.45
CA THR A 30 16.34 12.40 4.07
C THR A 30 14.85 12.59 3.86
N ASP A 31 14.18 11.68 3.15
CA ASP A 31 12.74 11.78 2.90
C ASP A 31 11.93 11.63 4.20
N TYR A 32 12.30 10.67 5.04
CA TYR A 32 11.69 10.44 6.34
C TYR A 32 11.80 11.68 7.24
N VAL A 33 13.01 12.23 7.41
CA VAL A 33 13.24 13.42 8.24
C VAL A 33 12.52 14.64 7.66
N THR A 34 12.55 14.84 6.34
CA THR A 34 11.85 15.96 5.70
C THR A 34 10.34 15.86 5.95
N THR A 35 9.76 14.67 5.76
CA THR A 35 8.32 14.41 5.97
C THR A 35 7.95 14.65 7.43
N ALA A 36 8.74 14.12 8.37
CA ALA A 36 8.53 14.28 9.80
C ALA A 36 8.62 15.76 10.25
N CYS A 37 9.62 16.50 9.78
CA CYS A 37 9.79 17.93 10.12
C CYS A 37 8.70 18.83 9.52
N LEU A 38 8.07 18.41 8.41
CA LEU A 38 6.94 19.12 7.82
C LEU A 38 5.59 18.75 8.47
N GLY A 39 5.60 17.89 9.51
CA GLY A 39 4.37 17.43 10.16
C GLY A 39 3.47 16.58 9.27
N LYS A 40 4.01 16.06 8.15
CA LYS A 40 3.28 15.18 7.24
C LYS A 40 3.14 13.79 7.87
N GLU A 41 2.01 13.13 7.61
CA GLU A 41 1.74 11.80 8.14
C GLU A 41 2.67 10.74 7.53
N ILE A 42 3.26 9.89 8.37
CA ILE A 42 4.09 8.75 7.94
C ILE A 42 3.36 7.46 8.30
N MET A 43 2.56 6.96 7.37
CA MET A 43 1.76 5.76 7.56
C MET A 43 2.54 4.49 7.17
N VAL A 44 2.73 3.60 8.15
CA VAL A 44 3.31 2.27 7.93
C VAL A 44 2.21 1.23 8.08
N ILE A 45 1.86 0.58 6.98
CA ILE A 45 0.90 -0.52 6.99
C ILE A 45 1.69 -1.82 6.79
N PRO A 46 1.87 -2.62 7.85
CA PRO A 46 2.50 -3.92 7.72
C PRO A 46 1.65 -4.82 6.81
N ASP A 47 2.31 -5.72 6.09
CA ASP A 47 1.67 -6.78 5.28
C ASP A 47 0.73 -6.32 4.15
N LEU A 48 0.66 -5.01 3.86
CA LEU A 48 -0.13 -4.50 2.73
C LEU A 48 0.23 -5.17 1.40
N ALA A 49 1.50 -5.51 1.20
CA ALA A 49 1.95 -6.22 0.01
C ALA A 49 1.32 -7.62 -0.11
N GLU A 50 1.15 -8.33 1.01
CA GLU A 50 0.52 -9.65 1.02
C GLU A 50 -0.99 -9.53 0.80
N VAL A 51 -1.64 -8.53 1.42
CA VAL A 51 -3.06 -8.23 1.16
C VAL A 51 -3.29 -7.94 -0.34
N LEU A 52 -2.44 -7.12 -0.97
CA LEU A 52 -2.54 -6.82 -2.40
C LEU A 52 -2.32 -8.06 -3.28
N LYS A 53 -1.43 -8.97 -2.87
CA LYS A 53 -1.19 -10.23 -3.57
C LYS A 53 -2.41 -11.16 -3.50
N GLN A 54 -3.03 -11.26 -2.32
CA GLN A 54 -4.27 -12.02 -2.14
C GLN A 54 -5.42 -11.42 -2.95
N GLN A 55 -5.60 -10.09 -2.92
CA GLN A 55 -6.59 -9.39 -3.74
C GLN A 55 -6.42 -9.67 -5.24
N LYS A 56 -5.17 -9.66 -5.73
CA LYS A 56 -4.87 -10.02 -7.13
C LYS A 56 -5.15 -11.49 -7.43
N ALA A 57 -5.02 -12.40 -6.46
CA ALA A 57 -5.40 -13.79 -6.63
C ALA A 57 -6.93 -13.96 -6.72
N LEU A 58 -7.69 -13.28 -5.86
CA LEU A 58 -9.16 -13.27 -5.90
C LEU A 58 -9.68 -12.75 -7.24
N GLY A 59 -9.15 -11.62 -7.74
CA GLY A 59 -9.52 -11.09 -9.05
C GLY A 59 -9.19 -12.03 -10.22
N ARG A 60 -8.07 -12.78 -10.14
CA ARG A 60 -7.73 -13.79 -11.15
C ARG A 60 -8.72 -14.95 -11.15
N ASN A 61 -9.11 -15.44 -9.97
CA ASN A 61 -10.10 -16.50 -9.84
C ASN A 61 -11.46 -16.05 -10.38
N LEU A 62 -11.87 -14.82 -10.07
CA LEU A 62 -13.10 -14.23 -10.59
C LEU A 62 -13.10 -14.15 -12.13
N ASN A 63 -12.01 -13.66 -12.73
CA ASN A 63 -11.87 -13.61 -14.19
C ASN A 63 -11.97 -15.00 -14.83
N GLN A 64 -11.41 -16.04 -14.19
CA GLN A 64 -11.52 -17.41 -14.67
C GLN A 64 -12.96 -17.91 -14.61
N LEU A 65 -13.67 -17.67 -13.50
CA LEU A 65 -15.08 -18.06 -13.36
C LEU A 65 -15.96 -17.40 -14.42
N VAL A 66 -15.80 -16.08 -14.62
CA VAL A 66 -16.54 -15.32 -15.65
C VAL A 66 -16.22 -15.84 -17.05
N THR A 67 -14.96 -16.19 -17.32
CA THR A 67 -14.55 -16.76 -18.61
C THR A 67 -15.23 -18.11 -18.86
N LEU A 68 -15.23 -19.01 -17.86
CA LEU A 68 -15.89 -20.30 -17.97
C LEU A 68 -17.40 -20.16 -18.13
N ALA A 69 -18.01 -19.17 -17.47
CA ALA A 69 -19.43 -18.86 -17.59
C ALA A 69 -19.79 -18.38 -19.00
N ASN A 70 -19.00 -17.44 -19.55
CA ASN A 70 -19.18 -16.94 -20.91
C ASN A 70 -18.99 -18.02 -21.98
N MET A 71 -18.15 -19.03 -21.70
CA MET A 71 -18.01 -20.22 -22.55
C MET A 71 -19.18 -21.21 -22.41
N GLY A 72 -20.15 -20.96 -21.52
CA GLY A 72 -21.25 -21.87 -21.22
C GLY A 72 -20.84 -23.14 -20.47
N ARG A 73 -19.61 -23.18 -19.92
CA ARG A 73 -19.06 -24.37 -19.23
C ARG A 73 -19.51 -24.49 -17.78
N VAL A 74 -19.86 -23.37 -17.16
CA VAL A 74 -20.38 -23.30 -15.78
C VAL A 74 -21.52 -22.30 -15.74
N ASN A 75 -22.49 -22.54 -14.86
CA ASN A 75 -23.47 -21.53 -14.50
C ASN A 75 -23.00 -20.84 -13.22
N VAL A 76 -22.85 -19.53 -13.25
CA VAL A 76 -22.42 -18.75 -12.09
C VAL A 76 -23.67 -18.13 -11.47
N VAL A 77 -23.92 -18.43 -10.19
CA VAL A 77 -25.08 -17.93 -9.45
C VAL A 77 -24.59 -17.10 -8.27
N TYR A 78 -25.28 -15.99 -7.98
CA TYR A 78 -24.99 -15.10 -6.84
C TYR A 78 -23.61 -14.41 -6.87
N LEU A 79 -23.09 -14.08 -8.06
CA LEU A 79 -21.78 -13.41 -8.18
C LEU A 79 -21.83 -11.91 -7.84
N ASP A 80 -23.01 -11.29 -7.94
CA ASP A 80 -23.17 -9.83 -7.81
C ASP A 80 -22.71 -9.31 -6.45
N GLU A 81 -23.05 -10.02 -5.37
CA GLU A 81 -22.62 -9.67 -4.01
C GLU A 81 -21.09 -9.77 -3.86
N THR A 82 -20.50 -10.83 -4.41
CA THR A 82 -19.03 -11.03 -4.38
C THR A 82 -18.31 -9.92 -5.15
N ILE A 83 -18.84 -9.49 -6.30
CA ILE A 83 -18.29 -8.37 -7.08
C ILE A 83 -18.38 -7.07 -6.27
N GLY A 84 -19.51 -6.82 -5.60
CA GLY A 84 -19.72 -5.64 -4.76
C GLY A 84 -18.68 -5.53 -3.65
N GLU A 85 -18.54 -6.59 -2.85
CA GLU A 85 -17.58 -6.65 -1.75
C GLU A 85 -16.13 -6.51 -2.23
N LEU A 86 -15.76 -7.21 -3.32
CA LEU A 86 -14.41 -7.12 -3.86
C LEU A 86 -14.09 -5.72 -4.41
N THR A 87 -15.09 -5.03 -4.96
CA THR A 87 -14.97 -3.65 -5.42
C THR A 87 -14.79 -2.69 -4.25
N ALA A 88 -15.56 -2.84 -3.18
CA ALA A 88 -15.44 -2.04 -1.96
C ALA A 88 -14.06 -2.20 -1.29
N ILE A 89 -13.56 -3.43 -1.20
CA ILE A 89 -12.20 -3.73 -0.72
C ILE A 89 -11.17 -3.04 -1.63
N ASN A 90 -11.32 -3.13 -2.95
CA ASN A 90 -10.39 -2.51 -3.88
C ASN A 90 -10.37 -0.98 -3.75
N GLN A 91 -11.53 -0.35 -3.57
CA GLN A 91 -11.64 1.08 -3.36
C GLN A 91 -10.94 1.51 -2.07
N SER A 92 -11.16 0.78 -0.97
CA SER A 92 -10.50 1.03 0.31
C SER A 92 -8.97 0.90 0.21
N LEU A 93 -8.48 -0.12 -0.49
CA LEU A 93 -7.04 -0.31 -0.75
C LEU A 93 -6.46 0.81 -1.62
N GLN A 94 -7.20 1.28 -2.63
CA GLN A 94 -6.78 2.41 -3.47
C GLN A 94 -6.65 3.70 -2.66
N GLU A 95 -7.61 4.01 -1.78
CA GLU A 95 -7.55 5.19 -0.92
C GLU A 95 -6.31 5.16 0.00
N ILE A 96 -6.04 4.00 0.61
CA ILE A 96 -4.84 3.77 1.43
C ILE A 96 -3.55 4.02 0.62
N LEU A 97 -3.48 3.49 -0.61
CA LEU A 97 -2.31 3.67 -1.47
C LEU A 97 -2.14 5.12 -1.94
N GLN A 98 -3.24 5.83 -2.19
CA GLN A 98 -3.20 7.24 -2.60
C GLN A 98 -2.74 8.14 -1.45
N ARG A 99 -3.14 7.85 -0.20
CA ARG A 99 -2.63 8.57 0.99
C ARG A 99 -1.12 8.45 1.15
N ARG A 100 -0.49 7.34 0.74
CA ARG A 100 0.98 7.20 0.73
C ARG A 100 1.70 8.09 -0.30
N ARG A 101 1.01 8.69 -1.27
CA ARG A 101 1.64 9.47 -2.35
C ARG A 101 1.95 10.93 -1.99
N TRP A 102 1.60 11.41 -0.78
CA TRP A 102 1.72 12.83 -0.37
C TRP A 102 2.68 13.08 0.79
#